data_AF-A0A944V1R3-F1
#
_entry.id   AF-A0A944V1R3-F1
#
_cell.length_a   1.000
_cell.length_b   1.000
_cell.length_c   1.000
_cell.angle_alpha   90.00
_cell.angle_beta   90.00
_cell.angle_gamma   90.00
#
_symmetry.space_group_name_H-M   'P 1'
#
loop_
_entity.id
_entity.type
_entity.pdbx_description
1 polymer ?
#
loop_
_entity_poly.entity_id
_entity_poly.type
_entity_poly.pdbx_seq_one_letter_code
_entity_poly.pdbx_strand_id
1 'polypeptide(L)'
;EKKREELYKIITEEAICWEVKVVSPKIIDEINILQATLFGMEEAVISLEVKPDYCLIDGNKTPKKLIGFSKAIVKGDAKIASIAAASILAKVTRDRIMLKLHEQFPNYNFKQNKGYPTKEHVAALDKYGVLDCHRRSYKPVQQLTLKF
;
A
#
# COMPACT_ATOMS: atom_id res chain seq x y z
N GLU A 1 8.98 -11.19 9.70
CA GLU A 1 8.73 -11.34 8.24
C GLU A 1 8.22 -12.74 7.93
N LYS A 2 8.98 -13.79 8.29
CA LYS A 2 8.61 -15.21 8.12
C LYS A 2 7.14 -15.58 8.47
N LYS A 3 6.67 -15.26 9.68
CA LYS A 3 5.28 -15.54 10.09
C LYS A 3 4.21 -14.86 9.22
N ARG A 4 4.51 -13.66 8.68
CA ARG A 4 3.57 -12.95 7.78
C ARG A 4 3.50 -13.62 6.40
N GLU A 5 4.61 -14.17 5.90
CA GLU A 5 4.65 -14.94 4.65
C GLU A 5 3.88 -16.26 4.78
N GLU A 6 4.05 -16.97 5.90
CA GLU A 6 3.27 -18.18 6.21
C GLU A 6 1.77 -17.89 6.25
N LEU A 7 1.36 -16.83 6.97
CA LEU A 7 -0.03 -16.40 7.03
C LEU A 7 -0.56 -15.92 5.68
N TYR A 8 0.25 -15.22 4.87
CA TYR A 8 -0.15 -14.81 3.52
C TYR A 8 -0.58 -16.02 2.70
N LYS A 9 0.23 -17.09 2.72
CA LYS A 9 -0.09 -18.34 2.01
C LYS A 9 -1.43 -18.92 2.47
N ILE A 10 -1.60 -19.09 3.78
CA ILE A 10 -2.84 -19.62 4.38
C ILE A 10 -4.05 -18.78 3.96
N ILE A 11 -3.96 -17.45 4.07
CA ILE A 11 -5.05 -16.54 3.69
C ILE A 11 -5.39 -16.71 2.21
N THR A 12 -4.40 -16.77 1.32
CA THR A 12 -4.65 -16.89 -0.12
C THR A 12 -5.20 -18.24 -0.55
N GLU A 13 -4.97 -19.29 0.23
CA GLU A 13 -5.46 -20.65 -0.03
C GLU A 13 -6.85 -20.89 0.56
N GLU A 14 -7.16 -20.30 1.72
CA GLU A 14 -8.38 -20.59 2.48
C GLU A 14 -9.47 -19.50 2.39
N ALA A 15 -9.13 -18.26 2.00
CA ALA A 15 -10.13 -17.20 1.89
C ALA A 15 -11.10 -17.48 0.74
N ILE A 16 -12.40 -17.21 0.98
CA ILE A 16 -13.47 -17.33 -0.04
C ILE A 16 -13.10 -16.55 -1.31
N CYS A 17 -12.62 -15.32 -1.15
CA CYS A 17 -11.98 -14.54 -2.19
C CYS A 17 -11.08 -13.48 -1.53
N TRP A 18 -10.12 -12.96 -2.29
CA TRP A 18 -9.26 -11.87 -1.86
C TRP A 18 -8.79 -11.09 -3.08
N GLU A 19 -8.39 -9.83 -2.86
CA GLU A 19 -7.79 -9.00 -3.90
C GLU A 19 -6.83 -7.99 -3.28
N VAL A 20 -5.76 -7.64 -4.01
CA VAL A 20 -4.84 -6.56 -3.66
C VAL A 20 -4.71 -5.58 -4.81
N LYS A 21 -5.08 -4.31 -4.58
CA LYS A 21 -4.87 -3.23 -5.56
C LYS A 21 -3.67 -2.37 -5.23
N VAL A 22 -2.86 -2.12 -6.25
CA VAL A 22 -1.71 -1.22 -6.18
C VAL A 22 -2.06 0.09 -6.88
N VAL A 23 -2.02 1.18 -6.13
CA VAL A 23 -2.23 2.53 -6.67
C VAL A 23 -0.88 3.17 -6.94
N SER A 24 -0.70 3.68 -8.16
CA SER A 24 0.58 4.21 -8.61
C SER A 24 0.95 5.52 -7.88
N PRO A 25 2.26 5.84 -7.77
CA PRO A 25 2.71 7.13 -7.24
C PRO A 25 2.12 8.33 -8.00
N LYS A 26 1.94 8.20 -9.32
CA LYS A 26 1.29 9.22 -10.16
C LYS A 26 -0.12 9.55 -9.68
N ILE A 27 -0.97 8.53 -9.46
CA ILE A 27 -2.33 8.75 -8.94
C ILE A 27 -2.25 9.37 -7.53
N ILE A 28 -1.34 8.89 -6.67
CA ILE A 28 -1.18 9.47 -5.33
C ILE A 28 -0.80 10.96 -5.39
N ASP A 29 0.05 11.35 -6.33
CA ASP A 29 0.44 12.74 -6.54
C ASP A 29 -0.73 13.59 -7.07
N GLU A 30 -1.62 13.02 -7.90
CA GLU A 30 -2.79 13.71 -8.46
C GLU A 30 -3.91 13.91 -7.44
N ILE A 31 -4.26 12.88 -6.66
CA ILE A 31 -5.46 12.89 -5.80
C ILE A 31 -5.16 12.88 -4.30
N ASN A 32 -3.90 12.95 -3.89
CA ASN A 32 -3.39 12.78 -2.52
C ASN A 32 -3.53 11.36 -1.94
N ILE A 33 -2.74 11.07 -0.90
CA ILE A 33 -2.63 9.73 -0.31
C ILE A 33 -3.93 9.22 0.31
N LEU A 34 -4.74 10.11 0.90
CA LEU A 34 -5.98 9.68 1.53
C LEU A 34 -6.97 9.22 0.46
N GLN A 35 -7.18 10.02 -0.60
CA GLN A 35 -8.10 9.63 -1.67
C GLN A 35 -7.55 8.45 -2.45
N ALA A 36 -6.24 8.37 -2.72
CA ALA A 36 -5.63 7.21 -3.35
C ALA A 36 -5.81 5.92 -2.54
N THR A 37 -5.75 6.02 -1.20
CA THR A 37 -6.02 4.88 -0.32
C THR A 37 -7.48 4.44 -0.44
N LEU A 38 -8.44 5.39 -0.36
CA LEU A 38 -9.87 5.08 -0.48
C LEU A 38 -10.21 4.53 -1.87
N PHE A 39 -9.63 5.08 -2.93
CA PHE A 39 -9.75 4.60 -4.30
C PHE A 39 -9.23 3.16 -4.43
N GLY A 40 -8.05 2.86 -3.90
CA GLY A 40 -7.52 1.49 -3.92
C GLY A 40 -8.40 0.48 -3.18
N MET A 41 -9.06 0.89 -2.09
CA MET A 41 -10.04 0.07 -1.39
C MET A 41 -11.31 -0.17 -2.23
N GLU A 42 -11.84 0.86 -2.90
CA GLU A 42 -12.98 0.72 -3.82
C GLU A 42 -12.66 -0.26 -4.94
N GLU A 43 -11.55 -0.07 -5.63
CA GLU A 43 -11.10 -0.93 -6.73
C GLU A 43 -10.87 -2.37 -6.29
N ALA A 44 -10.36 -2.59 -5.08
CA ALA A 44 -10.15 -3.93 -4.54
C ALA A 44 -11.49 -4.66 -4.35
N VAL A 45 -12.47 -4.00 -3.74
CA VAL A 45 -13.80 -4.59 -3.53
C VAL A 45 -14.54 -4.80 -4.85
N ILE A 46 -14.43 -3.86 -5.80
CA ILE A 46 -14.99 -4.01 -7.16
C ILE A 46 -14.37 -5.18 -7.91
N SER A 47 -13.14 -5.58 -7.59
CA SER A 47 -12.44 -6.68 -8.27
C SER A 47 -12.59 -8.03 -7.57
N LEU A 48 -13.18 -8.09 -6.38
CA LEU A 48 -13.48 -9.36 -5.72
C LEU A 48 -14.43 -10.21 -6.58
N GLU A 49 -14.14 -11.50 -6.70
CA GLU A 49 -15.01 -12.45 -7.39
C GLU A 49 -16.37 -12.57 -6.69
N VAL A 50 -16.37 -12.67 -5.36
CA VAL A 50 -17.57 -12.69 -4.54
C VAL A 50 -17.83 -11.28 -3.98
N LYS A 51 -19.00 -10.71 -4.27
CA LYS A 51 -19.35 -9.37 -3.80
C LYS A 51 -19.80 -9.39 -2.34
N PRO A 52 -19.17 -8.60 -1.45
CA PRO A 52 -19.57 -8.53 -0.06
C PRO A 52 -20.81 -7.65 0.13
N ASP A 53 -21.74 -8.06 1.00
CA ASP A 53 -22.84 -7.21 1.46
C ASP A 53 -22.38 -6.17 2.49
N TYR A 54 -21.30 -6.46 3.22
CA TYR A 54 -20.78 -5.62 4.30
C TYR A 54 -19.24 -5.57 4.31
N CYS A 55 -18.67 -4.37 4.27
CA CYS A 55 -17.24 -4.11 4.28
C CYS A 55 -16.77 -3.51 5.62
N LEU A 56 -15.85 -4.19 6.30
CA LEU A 56 -15.18 -3.68 7.50
C LEU A 56 -13.83 -3.07 7.11
N ILE A 57 -13.66 -1.76 7.33
CA ILE A 57 -12.51 -0.99 6.86
C ILE A 57 -11.67 -0.55 8.06
N ASP A 58 -10.35 -0.79 8.03
CA ASP A 58 -9.46 -0.27 9.06
C ASP A 58 -9.33 1.25 8.97
N GLY A 59 -9.40 1.92 10.12
CA GLY A 59 -9.23 3.36 10.24
C GLY A 59 -10.53 4.07 10.63
N ASN A 60 -10.64 5.33 10.22
CA ASN A 60 -11.74 6.23 10.62
C ASN A 60 -12.57 6.75 9.44
N LYS A 61 -12.33 6.24 8.23
CA LYS A 61 -13.05 6.64 7.02
C LYS A 61 -13.39 5.40 6.21
N THR A 62 -14.56 5.42 5.58
CA THR A 62 -14.95 4.46 4.56
C THR A 62 -14.88 5.13 3.19
N PRO A 63 -14.53 4.39 2.13
CA PRO A 63 -14.70 4.88 0.78
C PRO A 63 -16.18 5.12 0.46
N LYS A 64 -16.46 6.13 -0.38
CA LYS A 64 -17.83 6.60 -0.62
C LYS A 64 -18.56 5.75 -1.66
N LYS A 65 -17.84 5.11 -2.57
CA LYS A 65 -18.40 4.34 -3.69
C LYS A 65 -18.20 2.83 -3.50
N LEU A 66 -18.06 2.38 -2.25
CA LEU A 66 -18.06 0.94 -1.97
C LEU A 66 -19.41 0.33 -2.33
N ILE A 67 -19.37 -0.86 -2.90
CA ILE A 67 -20.53 -1.73 -3.01
C ILE A 67 -20.87 -2.30 -1.62
N GLY A 68 -22.17 -2.41 -1.33
CA GLY A 68 -22.65 -2.86 -0.03
C GLY A 68 -22.53 -1.82 1.08
N PHE A 69 -22.84 -2.23 2.30
CA PHE A 69 -22.69 -1.40 3.49
C PHE A 69 -21.23 -1.37 3.93
N SER A 70 -20.78 -0.29 4.57
CA SER A 70 -19.42 -0.21 5.09
C SER A 70 -19.35 0.42 6.47
N LYS A 71 -18.35 -0.02 7.26
CA LYS A 71 -18.06 0.54 8.58
C LYS A 71 -16.56 0.65 8.80
N ALA A 72 -16.13 1.83 9.23
CA ALA A 72 -14.76 2.07 9.66
C ALA A 72 -14.55 1.58 11.10
N ILE A 73 -13.43 0.90 11.34
CA ILE A 73 -13.04 0.37 12.65
C ILE A 73 -11.63 0.86 12.96
N VAL A 74 -11.51 1.70 13.97
CA VAL A 74 -10.20 2.20 14.42
C VAL A 74 -9.40 1.06 15.06
N LYS A 75 -8.20 0.81 14.54
CA LYS A 75 -7.34 -0.34 14.89
C LYS A 75 -8.08 -1.66 14.63
N GLY A 76 -8.70 -1.76 13.47
CA GLY A 76 -9.50 -2.91 13.07
C GLY A 76 -8.64 -4.16 12.87
N ASP A 77 -7.39 -3.98 12.44
CA ASP A 77 -6.41 -5.05 12.30
C ASP A 77 -6.12 -5.82 13.60
N ALA A 78 -6.19 -5.15 14.74
CA ALA A 78 -6.04 -5.76 16.06
C ALA A 78 -7.34 -6.38 16.62
N LYS A 79 -8.49 -6.15 15.96
CA LYS A 79 -9.81 -6.49 16.51
C LYS A 79 -10.60 -7.47 15.65
N ILE A 80 -10.38 -7.46 14.34
CA ILE A 80 -11.20 -8.17 13.36
C ILE A 80 -10.30 -9.01 12.47
N ALA A 81 -10.56 -10.31 12.39
CA ALA A 81 -9.74 -11.27 11.65
C ALA A 81 -9.68 -10.95 10.15
N SER A 82 -10.79 -10.56 9.51
CA SER A 82 -10.80 -10.22 8.08
C SER A 82 -9.97 -8.97 7.77
N ILE A 83 -9.97 -7.97 8.67
CA ILE A 83 -9.11 -6.79 8.54
C ILE A 83 -7.64 -7.18 8.73
N ALA A 84 -7.33 -8.00 9.74
CA ALA A 84 -5.98 -8.50 9.97
C ALA A 84 -5.44 -9.25 8.74
N ALA A 85 -6.26 -10.12 8.13
CA ALA A 85 -5.93 -10.85 6.93
C ALA A 85 -5.65 -9.92 5.74
N ALA A 86 -6.53 -8.94 5.48
CA ALA A 86 -6.33 -7.94 4.43
C ALA A 86 -5.03 -7.13 4.65
N SER A 87 -4.74 -6.74 5.89
CA SER A 87 -3.50 -6.04 6.25
C SER A 87 -2.25 -6.88 5.98
N ILE A 88 -2.29 -8.20 6.21
CA ILE A 88 -1.20 -9.12 5.87
C ILE A 88 -1.00 -9.18 4.36
N LEU A 89 -2.09 -9.37 3.59
CA LEU A 89 -2.04 -9.42 2.13
C LEU A 89 -1.43 -8.14 1.55
N ALA A 90 -1.90 -6.98 2.00
CA ALA A 90 -1.40 -5.68 1.55
C ALA A 90 0.08 -5.49 1.90
N LYS A 91 0.48 -5.81 3.14
CA LYS A 91 1.85 -5.59 3.62
C LYS A 91 2.86 -6.49 2.92
N VAL A 92 2.58 -7.78 2.81
CA VAL A 92 3.46 -8.74 2.13
C VAL A 92 3.59 -8.38 0.65
N THR A 93 2.49 -8.05 -0.02
CA THR A 93 2.53 -7.60 -1.42
C THR A 93 3.39 -6.35 -1.58
N ARG A 94 3.21 -5.33 -0.72
CA ARG A 94 4.03 -4.12 -0.75
C ARG A 94 5.51 -4.41 -0.51
N ASP A 95 5.84 -5.25 0.46
CA ASP A 95 7.23 -5.58 0.78
C ASP A 95 7.92 -6.32 -0.38
N ARG A 96 7.20 -7.22 -1.07
CA ARG A 96 7.67 -7.88 -2.31
C ARG A 96 7.91 -6.89 -3.46
N ILE A 97 7.05 -5.89 -3.63
CA ILE A 97 7.27 -4.83 -4.64
C ILE A 97 8.54 -4.03 -4.32
N MET A 98 8.77 -3.69 -3.04
CA MET A 98 9.99 -2.96 -2.64
C MET A 98 11.26 -3.80 -2.85
N LEU A 99 11.19 -5.12 -2.68
CA LEU A 99 12.31 -6.02 -3.00
C LEU A 99 12.60 -6.03 -4.50
N LYS A 100 11.58 -6.13 -5.35
CA LYS A 100 11.75 -6.03 -6.81
C LYS A 100 12.34 -4.69 -7.24
N LEU A 101 11.90 -3.59 -6.62
CA LEU A 101 12.52 -2.27 -6.87
C LEU A 101 13.97 -2.21 -6.41
N HIS A 102 14.34 -2.91 -5.33
CA HIS A 102 15.73 -3.00 -4.90
C HIS A 102 16.61 -3.75 -5.91
N GLU A 103 16.09 -4.82 -6.51
CA GLU A 103 16.81 -5.55 -7.57
C GLU A 103 17.08 -4.67 -8.79
N GLN A 104 16.10 -3.82 -9.16
CA GLN A 104 16.24 -2.87 -10.26
C GLN A 104 17.11 -1.65 -9.92
N PHE A 105 17.01 -1.17 -8.68
CA PHE A 105 17.66 0.06 -8.20
C PHE A 105 18.38 -0.19 -6.86
N PRO A 106 19.48 -0.98 -6.86
CA PRO A 106 20.14 -1.42 -5.63
C PRO A 106 20.67 -0.26 -4.78
N ASN A 107 21.09 0.82 -5.46
CA ASN A 107 21.61 2.06 -4.87
C ASN A 107 20.66 2.78 -3.90
N TYR A 108 19.35 2.51 -3.97
CA TYR A 108 18.33 3.13 -3.12
C TYR A 108 17.98 2.28 -1.88
N ASN A 109 18.53 1.06 -1.76
CA ASN A 109 18.29 0.13 -0.64
C ASN A 109 16.81 -0.09 -0.26
N PHE A 110 15.91 -0.17 -1.26
CA PHE A 110 14.48 -0.39 -1.03
C PHE A 110 14.16 -1.67 -0.23
N LYS A 111 15.05 -2.67 -0.22
CA LYS A 111 14.88 -3.87 0.62
C LYS A 111 14.81 -3.55 2.11
N GLN A 112 15.52 -2.52 2.56
CA GLN A 112 15.62 -2.14 3.97
C GLN A 112 14.64 -1.01 4.29
N ASN A 113 14.73 0.11 3.56
CA ASN A 113 13.93 1.29 3.87
C ASN A 113 12.48 1.21 3.35
N LYS A 114 12.16 0.25 2.46
CA LYS A 114 10.81 0.05 1.90
C LYS A 114 10.17 1.34 1.33
N GLY A 115 10.99 2.26 0.82
CA GLY A 115 10.58 3.56 0.29
C GLY A 115 10.24 4.63 1.34
N TYR A 116 10.43 4.36 2.63
CA TYR A 116 10.29 5.39 3.68
C TYR A 116 11.44 6.40 3.61
N PRO A 117 11.24 7.65 4.05
CA PRO A 117 12.25 8.71 3.98
C PRO A 117 13.30 8.55 5.10
N THR A 118 14.02 7.43 5.12
CA THR A 118 15.18 7.25 6.00
C THR A 118 16.32 8.15 5.54
N LYS A 119 17.28 8.45 6.43
CA LYS A 119 18.47 9.24 6.07
C LYS A 119 19.20 8.66 4.85
N GLU A 120 19.33 7.34 4.81
CA GLU A 120 19.92 6.60 3.68
C GLU A 120 19.14 6.82 2.38
N HIS A 121 17.81 6.74 2.42
CA HIS A 121 16.99 6.88 1.23
C HIS A 121 17.01 8.31 0.68
N VAL A 122 16.98 9.32 1.56
CA VAL A 122 17.12 10.73 1.14
C VAL A 122 18.50 10.98 0.53
N ALA A 123 19.57 10.46 1.13
CA ALA A 123 20.91 10.57 0.56
C ALA A 123 21.02 9.87 -0.82
N ALA A 124 20.34 8.74 -1.03
CA ALA A 124 20.27 8.08 -2.33
C ALA A 124 19.50 8.92 -3.37
N LEU A 125 18.42 9.59 -2.96
CA LEU A 125 17.69 10.53 -3.82
C LEU A 125 18.57 11.72 -4.24
N ASP A 126 19.33 12.29 -3.30
CA ASP A 126 20.27 13.38 -3.60
C ASP A 126 21.37 12.93 -4.58
N LYS A 127 21.87 11.70 -4.43
CA LYS A 127 23.01 11.19 -5.21
C LYS A 127 22.63 10.64 -6.59
N TYR A 128 21.51 9.94 -6.67
CA TYR A 128 21.11 9.17 -7.87
C TYR A 128 19.86 9.72 -8.57
N GLY A 129 19.18 10.69 -7.96
CA GLY A 129 18.00 11.35 -8.52
C GLY A 129 16.68 10.67 -8.19
N VAL A 130 15.58 11.27 -8.66
CA VAL A 130 14.21 10.80 -8.43
C VAL A 130 13.77 9.82 -9.52
N LEU A 131 13.34 8.62 -9.11
CA LEU A 131 12.72 7.60 -9.96
C LEU A 131 11.19 7.74 -10.05
N ASP A 132 10.57 7.11 -11.04
CA ASP A 132 9.10 7.08 -11.23
C ASP A 132 8.32 6.41 -10.10
N CYS A 133 8.98 5.55 -9.31
CA CYS A 133 8.36 4.95 -8.13
C CYS A 133 8.21 5.94 -6.94
N HIS A 134 8.82 7.12 -7.01
CA HIS A 134 8.72 8.14 -5.98
C HIS A 134 7.47 9.01 -6.15
N ARG A 135 6.92 9.45 -5.01
CA ARG A 135 5.79 10.37 -4.96
C ARG A 135 6.33 11.80 -4.99
N ARG A 136 6.21 12.48 -6.13
CA ARG A 136 6.77 13.81 -6.35
C ARG A 136 6.08 14.89 -5.52
N SER A 137 4.82 14.65 -5.10
CA SER A 137 4.08 15.54 -4.20
C SER A 137 4.58 15.51 -2.75
N TYR A 138 5.43 14.55 -2.38
CA TYR A 138 5.91 14.40 -1.00
C TYR A 138 7.16 15.27 -0.76
N LYS A 139 7.18 16.00 0.37
CA LYS A 139 8.18 17.03 0.68
C LYS A 139 9.64 16.65 0.35
N PRO A 140 10.19 15.49 0.77
CA PRO A 140 11.59 15.16 0.48
C PRO A 140 11.89 15.05 -1.02
N VAL A 141 10.94 14.54 -1.81
CA VAL A 141 11.09 14.38 -3.26
C VAL A 141 10.84 15.72 -3.95
N GLN A 142 9.79 16.44 -3.55
CA GLN A 142 9.42 17.74 -4.08
C GLN A 142 10.58 18.76 -3.97
N GLN A 143 11.24 18.80 -2.81
CA GLN A 143 12.37 19.69 -2.57
C GLN A 143 13.56 19.41 -3.48
N LEU A 144 13.74 18.16 -3.92
CA LEU A 144 14.82 17.80 -4.85
C LEU A 144 14.47 18.13 -6.29
N THR A 145 13.20 18.00 -6.67
CA THR A 145 12.72 18.37 -8.00
C THR A 145 12.66 19.89 -8.22
N LEU A 146 12.57 20.68 -7.16
CA LEU A 146 12.54 22.16 -7.22
C LEU A 146 13.94 22.81 -7.20
N LYS A 147 15.01 22.04 -7.00
CA LYS A 147 16.39 22.55 -6.97
C LYS A 147 16.98 22.81 -8.37
N PHE A 148 16.16 22.71 -9.42
CA PHE A 148 16.54 22.90 -10.81
C PHE A 148 15.67 23.99 -11.44
#